data_AF-A0A3D4FAU7-F1
#
_entry.id   AF-A0A3D4FAU7-F1
#
_cell.length_a   1.000
_cell.length_b   1.000
_cell.length_c   1.000
_cell.angle_alpha   90.00
_cell.angle_beta   90.00
_cell.angle_gamma   90.00
#
_symmetry.space_group_name_H-M   'P 1'
#
loop_
_entity.id
_entity.type
_entity.pdbx_description
1 polymer ?
#
loop_
_entity_poly.entity_id
_entity_poly.type
_entity_poly.pdbx_seq_one_letter_code
_entity_poly.pdbx_strand_id
1 'polypeptide(L)'
;FDQSAVKKVKAIAKGLPAGPGAATGKVYFNADRAEAAKGKGEEVLLVRLETSPEDLRGMIAANGILTARGGVSSHAALVARQMGKICVCGAAEVQINYAKRTMKIGKLNFKEGDFLSIDGTSGEIYPGEVKTAPSEVIQGLLENKAAAKRSRTYKNFKQIMDWSAKATKMQVRTNADTPGQVKNAVSFGATGIGLCRTEHMFFEGNRIDAV
;
A
#
# COMPACT_ATOMS: atom_id res chain seq x y z
N PHE A 1 -0.96 4.48 -8.40
CA PHE A 1 -1.32 3.47 -9.41
C PHE A 1 -0.51 3.66 -10.70
N ASP A 2 -0.48 2.67 -11.60
CA ASP A 2 0.09 2.86 -12.95
C ASP A 2 -0.70 3.95 -13.70
N GLN A 3 -0.03 4.98 -14.21
CA GLN A 3 -0.67 6.10 -14.92
C GLN A 3 -1.46 5.64 -16.15
N SER A 4 -1.05 4.54 -16.79
CA SER A 4 -1.77 3.96 -17.94
C SER A 4 -3.07 3.25 -17.52
N ALA A 5 -3.08 2.64 -16.33
CA ALA A 5 -4.24 1.97 -15.76
C ALA A 5 -5.26 3.00 -15.24
N VAL A 6 -4.79 4.05 -14.54
CA VAL A 6 -5.65 5.13 -14.04
C VAL A 6 -6.33 5.89 -15.18
N LYS A 7 -5.63 6.18 -16.28
CA LYS A 7 -6.24 6.87 -17.43
C LYS A 7 -7.39 6.09 -18.09
N LYS A 8 -7.43 4.77 -17.93
CA LYS A 8 -8.50 3.92 -18.47
C LYS A 8 -9.69 3.80 -17.53
N VAL A 9 -9.54 4.12 -16.25
CA VAL A 9 -10.55 3.90 -15.23
C VAL A 9 -10.98 5.23 -14.64
N LYS A 10 -12.26 5.59 -14.85
CA LYS A 10 -12.83 6.83 -14.30
C LYS A 10 -13.06 6.64 -12.79
N ALA A 11 -12.61 7.61 -11.99
CA ALA A 11 -12.93 7.66 -10.57
C ALA A 11 -14.47 7.71 -10.39
N ILE A 12 -14.98 6.87 -9.48
CA ILE A 12 -16.42 6.74 -9.21
C ILE A 12 -16.88 7.53 -8.00
N ALA A 13 -15.96 7.88 -7.11
CA ALA A 13 -16.18 8.74 -5.95
C ALA A 13 -14.86 9.34 -5.49
N LYS A 14 -14.96 10.37 -4.64
CA LYS A 14 -13.81 10.99 -3.99
C LYS A 14 -14.07 11.18 -2.50
N GLY A 15 -13.06 10.88 -1.70
CA GLY A 15 -13.01 11.16 -0.27
C GLY A 15 -11.82 12.03 0.09
N LEU A 16 -11.51 12.07 1.38
CA LEU A 16 -10.39 12.79 1.95
C LEU A 16 -9.14 11.90 1.99
N PRO A 17 -7.99 12.38 1.49
CA PRO A 17 -6.74 11.63 1.54
C PRO A 17 -6.23 11.57 2.98
N ALA A 18 -6.30 10.38 3.59
CA ALA A 18 -5.87 10.15 4.97
C ALA A 18 -4.51 9.46 5.02
N GLY A 19 -4.34 8.33 4.33
CA GLY A 19 -3.07 7.58 4.28
C GLY A 19 -2.56 7.47 2.86
N PRO A 20 -1.35 7.97 2.54
CA PRO A 20 -0.84 8.04 1.16
C PRO A 20 -0.59 6.64 0.58
N GLY A 21 -0.67 6.53 -0.75
CA GLY A 21 -0.42 5.29 -1.48
C GLY A 21 -1.63 4.80 -2.27
N ALA A 22 -1.49 3.63 -2.89
CA ALA A 22 -2.50 3.00 -3.71
C ALA A 22 -2.78 1.60 -3.19
N ALA A 23 -4.05 1.27 -2.95
CA ALA A 23 -4.47 -0.03 -2.47
C ALA A 23 -5.58 -0.60 -3.36
N THR A 24 -5.49 -1.89 -3.63
CA THR A 24 -6.49 -2.65 -4.36
C THR A 24 -6.79 -3.91 -3.57
N GLY A 25 -8.05 -4.28 -3.50
CA GLY A 25 -8.46 -5.48 -2.81
C GLY A 25 -9.95 -5.72 -2.94
N LYS A 26 -10.38 -6.87 -2.44
CA LYS A 26 -11.79 -7.22 -2.32
C LYS A 26 -12.41 -6.47 -1.16
N VAL A 27 -13.62 -5.95 -1.36
CA VAL A 27 -14.36 -5.18 -0.36
C VAL A 27 -14.85 -6.11 0.76
N TYR A 28 -14.56 -5.74 2.00
CA TYR A 28 -15.08 -6.38 3.21
C TYR A 28 -15.66 -5.35 4.17
N PHE A 29 -16.85 -5.62 4.73
CA PHE A 29 -17.58 -4.68 5.59
C PHE A 29 -17.40 -4.89 7.11
N ASN A 30 -16.61 -5.90 7.49
CA ASN A 30 -16.42 -6.31 8.87
C ASN A 30 -14.96 -6.74 9.10
N ALA A 31 -14.42 -6.41 10.27
CA ALA A 31 -13.03 -6.64 10.63
C ALA A 31 -12.63 -8.13 10.71
N ASP A 32 -13.46 -8.98 11.34
CA ASP A 32 -13.18 -10.42 11.48
C ASP A 32 -13.12 -11.12 10.12
N ARG A 33 -14.00 -10.71 9.20
CA ARG A 33 -14.02 -11.25 7.83
C ARG A 33 -12.84 -10.76 7.00
N ALA A 34 -12.43 -9.51 7.20
CA ALA A 34 -11.21 -8.98 6.60
C ALA A 34 -9.97 -9.77 7.08
N GLU A 35 -9.88 -10.08 8.38
CA GLU A 35 -8.80 -10.90 8.94
C GLU A 35 -8.81 -12.33 8.40
N ALA A 36 -9.97 -12.98 8.38
CA ALA A 36 -10.13 -14.32 7.83
C ALA A 36 -9.80 -14.40 6.33
N ALA A 37 -10.16 -13.38 5.55
CA ALA A 37 -9.83 -13.28 4.13
C ALA A 37 -8.32 -13.10 3.91
N LYS A 38 -7.66 -12.28 4.74
CA LYS A 38 -6.21 -12.12 4.68
C LYS A 38 -5.48 -13.41 5.02
N GLY A 39 -5.99 -14.18 5.99
CA GLY A 39 -5.48 -15.52 6.32
C GLY A 39 -5.57 -16.52 5.15
N LYS A 40 -6.48 -16.31 4.20
CA LYS A 40 -6.58 -17.08 2.95
C LYS A 40 -5.69 -16.56 1.82
N GLY A 41 -4.90 -15.52 2.09
CA GLY A 41 -4.03 -14.88 1.08
C GLY A 41 -4.75 -13.92 0.14
N GLU A 42 -5.98 -13.50 0.46
CA GLU A 42 -6.68 -12.50 -0.35
C GLU A 42 -6.18 -11.08 -0.08
N GLU A 43 -6.27 -10.24 -1.11
CA GLU A 43 -6.06 -8.80 -0.99
C GLU A 43 -7.36 -8.16 -0.46
N VAL A 44 -7.28 -7.47 0.68
CA VAL A 44 -8.46 -7.07 1.45
C VAL A 44 -8.56 -5.56 1.52
N LEU A 45 -9.76 -5.03 1.26
CA LEU A 45 -10.08 -3.62 1.42
C LEU A 45 -11.21 -3.47 2.44
N LEU A 46 -10.91 -2.88 3.60
CA LEU A 46 -11.88 -2.71 4.67
C LEU A 46 -12.73 -1.46 4.38
N VAL A 47 -14.03 -1.66 4.20
CA VAL A 47 -15.01 -0.59 3.97
C VAL A 47 -15.94 -0.47 5.16
N ARG A 48 -15.92 0.68 5.83
CA ARG A 48 -16.73 0.93 7.03
C ARG A 48 -17.45 2.27 6.92
N LEU A 49 -18.52 2.44 7.67
CA LEU A 49 -19.17 3.75 7.80
C LEU A 49 -18.24 4.68 8.57
N GLU A 50 -17.83 4.22 9.75
CA GLU A 50 -16.78 4.76 10.61
C GLU A 50 -16.06 3.56 11.24
N THR A 51 -14.80 3.72 11.60
CA THR A 51 -14.03 2.68 12.32
C THR A 51 -14.04 2.95 13.82
N SER A 52 -14.09 1.89 14.62
CA SER A 52 -13.87 1.95 16.07
C SER A 52 -12.57 1.21 16.46
N PRO A 53 -12.12 1.28 17.73
CA PRO A 53 -10.99 0.49 18.22
C PRO A 53 -11.15 -1.03 18.03
N GLU A 54 -12.38 -1.52 17.98
CA GLU A 54 -12.69 -2.94 17.75
C GLU A 54 -12.32 -3.38 16.32
N ASP A 55 -12.33 -2.46 15.36
CA ASP A 55 -12.01 -2.74 13.96
C ASP A 55 -10.49 -2.88 13.71
N LEU A 56 -9.65 -2.70 14.73
CA LEU A 56 -8.19 -2.63 14.61
C LEU A 56 -7.59 -3.87 13.92
N ARG A 57 -8.07 -5.07 14.25
CA ARG A 57 -7.59 -6.32 13.63
C ARG A 57 -7.83 -6.33 12.12
N GLY A 58 -9.03 -5.90 11.71
CA GLY A 58 -9.37 -5.75 10.30
C GLY A 58 -8.56 -4.66 9.60
N MET A 59 -8.27 -3.55 10.29
CA MET A 59 -7.43 -2.47 9.75
C MET A 59 -5.98 -2.92 9.52
N ILE A 60 -5.44 -3.79 10.40
CA ILE A 60 -4.12 -4.41 10.24
C ILE A 60 -4.12 -5.35 9.03
N ALA A 61 -5.13 -6.20 8.92
CA ALA A 61 -5.26 -7.19 7.86
C ALA A 61 -5.46 -6.57 6.47
N ALA A 62 -6.16 -5.44 6.39
CA ALA A 62 -6.49 -4.79 5.13
C ALA A 62 -5.28 -4.14 4.45
N ASN A 63 -5.26 -4.18 3.12
CA ASN A 63 -4.34 -3.44 2.27
C ASN A 63 -4.71 -1.95 2.20
N GLY A 64 -6.00 -1.63 2.34
CA GLY A 64 -6.50 -0.27 2.38
C GLY A 64 -7.81 -0.15 3.17
N ILE A 65 -8.08 1.06 3.66
CA ILE A 65 -9.24 1.37 4.49
C ILE A 65 -10.04 2.50 3.82
N LEU A 66 -11.33 2.27 3.62
CA LEU A 66 -12.27 3.26 3.08
C LEU A 66 -13.38 3.52 4.11
N THR A 67 -13.58 4.79 4.47
CA THR A 67 -14.72 5.18 5.30
C THR A 67 -15.68 6.14 4.62
N ALA A 68 -16.98 5.92 4.82
CA ALA A 68 -18.02 6.82 4.31
C ALA A 68 -18.08 8.14 5.09
N ARG A 69 -17.80 8.09 6.40
CA ARG A 69 -17.76 9.25 7.31
C ARG A 69 -16.39 9.37 7.99
N GLY A 70 -16.20 10.51 8.64
CA GLY A 70 -14.97 10.85 9.34
C GLY A 70 -14.04 11.77 8.52
N GLY A 71 -13.36 12.67 9.22
CA GLY A 71 -12.39 13.59 8.63
C GLY A 71 -10.95 13.06 8.64
N VAL A 72 -10.01 13.93 8.28
CA VAL A 72 -8.55 13.67 8.34
C VAL A 72 -7.99 13.47 9.75
N SER A 73 -8.79 13.77 10.78
CA SER A 73 -8.51 13.54 12.21
C SER A 73 -9.36 12.43 12.82
N SER A 74 -10.10 11.67 12.01
CA SER A 74 -10.90 10.54 12.48
C SER A 74 -10.01 9.37 12.94
N HIS A 75 -10.60 8.46 13.73
CA HIS A 75 -9.94 7.24 14.18
C HIS A 75 -9.27 6.48 13.03
N ALA A 76 -10.01 6.25 11.93
CA ALA A 76 -9.49 5.59 10.73
C ALA A 76 -8.24 6.29 10.18
N ALA A 77 -8.28 7.62 10.05
CA ALA A 77 -7.20 8.40 9.47
C ALA A 77 -5.93 8.37 10.34
N LEU A 78 -6.08 8.53 11.66
CA LEU A 78 -4.96 8.55 12.59
C LEU A 78 -4.26 7.19 12.66
N VAL A 79 -5.04 6.12 12.84
CA VAL A 79 -4.51 4.76 12.95
C VAL A 79 -3.89 4.30 11.63
N ALA A 80 -4.54 4.57 10.49
CA ALA A 80 -3.98 4.22 9.18
C ALA A 80 -2.64 4.93 8.91
N ARG A 81 -2.52 6.22 9.27
CA ARG A 81 -1.25 6.96 9.14
C ARG A 81 -0.14 6.36 9.99
N GLN A 82 -0.43 6.04 11.25
CA GLN A 82 0.54 5.43 12.15
C GLN A 82 1.03 4.06 11.64
N MET A 83 0.13 3.31 11.01
CA MET A 83 0.44 1.99 10.46
C MET A 83 1.00 2.02 9.03
N GLY A 84 1.11 3.19 8.41
CA GLY A 84 1.51 3.32 7.00
C GLY A 84 0.54 2.65 6.03
N LYS A 85 -0.74 2.52 6.40
CA LYS A 85 -1.80 1.93 5.57
C LYS A 85 -2.46 2.98 4.70
N ILE A 86 -2.86 2.57 3.51
CA ILE A 86 -3.59 3.42 2.57
C ILE A 86 -4.98 3.67 3.13
N CYS A 87 -5.40 4.93 3.19
CA CYS A 87 -6.70 5.25 3.74
C CYS A 87 -7.35 6.45 3.05
N VAL A 88 -8.63 6.29 2.72
CA VAL A 88 -9.51 7.35 2.23
C VAL A 88 -10.67 7.47 3.20
N CYS A 89 -10.83 8.63 3.81
CA CYS A 89 -11.89 8.88 4.79
C CYS A 89 -12.99 9.78 4.22
N GLY A 90 -14.19 9.73 4.80
CA GLY A 90 -15.24 10.71 4.52
C GLY A 90 -15.74 10.71 3.07
N ALA A 91 -15.75 9.55 2.42
CA ALA A 91 -16.33 9.40 1.09
C ALA A 91 -17.87 9.39 1.19
N ALA A 92 -18.48 10.58 1.27
CA ALA A 92 -19.92 10.75 1.52
C ALA A 92 -20.83 10.09 0.46
N GLU A 93 -20.30 9.88 -0.76
CA GLU A 93 -21.00 9.19 -1.85
C GLU A 93 -21.13 7.66 -1.63
N VAL A 94 -20.38 7.12 -0.67
CA VAL A 94 -20.38 5.69 -0.34
C VAL A 94 -21.52 5.37 0.63
N GLN A 95 -22.51 4.63 0.14
CA GLN A 95 -23.63 4.15 0.94
C GLN A 95 -23.47 2.67 1.27
N ILE A 96 -23.30 2.34 2.54
CA ILE A 96 -23.08 0.97 3.01
C ILE A 96 -24.36 0.42 3.60
N ASN A 97 -24.76 -0.78 3.17
CA ASN A 97 -25.84 -1.56 3.77
C ASN A 97 -25.27 -2.84 4.39
N TYR A 98 -25.09 -2.83 5.71
CA TYR A 98 -24.54 -3.97 6.44
C TYR A 98 -25.47 -5.20 6.42
N ALA A 99 -26.78 -5.01 6.41
CA ALA A 99 -27.75 -6.11 6.40
C ALA A 99 -27.66 -6.91 5.09
N LYS A 100 -27.51 -6.21 3.96
CA LYS A 100 -27.36 -6.83 2.63
C LYS A 100 -25.91 -7.11 2.25
N ARG A 101 -24.94 -6.61 3.05
CA ARG A 101 -23.49 -6.67 2.76
C ARG A 101 -23.17 -6.12 1.38
N THR A 102 -23.73 -4.95 1.08
CA THR A 102 -23.55 -4.26 -0.19
C THR A 102 -23.17 -2.79 0.03
N MET A 103 -22.38 -2.25 -0.88
CA MET A 103 -22.02 -0.84 -0.96
C MET A 103 -22.51 -0.28 -2.29
N LYS A 104 -23.09 0.92 -2.25
CA LYS A 104 -23.51 1.67 -3.43
C LYS A 104 -22.70 2.96 -3.55
N ILE A 105 -22.20 3.23 -4.74
CA ILE A 105 -21.53 4.49 -5.09
C ILE A 105 -22.22 5.01 -6.36
N GLY A 106 -23.03 6.06 -6.22
CA GLY A 106 -23.86 6.57 -7.31
C GLY A 106 -24.81 5.50 -7.87
N LYS A 107 -24.56 5.03 -9.10
CA LYS A 107 -25.35 3.97 -9.77
C LYS A 107 -24.72 2.58 -9.66
N LEU A 108 -23.48 2.47 -9.21
CA LEU A 108 -22.76 1.21 -9.10
C LEU A 108 -23.02 0.56 -7.75
N ASN A 109 -23.16 -0.77 -7.76
CA ASN A 109 -23.40 -1.56 -6.57
C ASN A 109 -22.32 -2.63 -6.46
N PHE A 110 -21.68 -2.68 -5.31
CA PHE A 110 -20.59 -3.58 -4.98
C PHE A 110 -21.05 -4.50 -3.85
N LYS A 111 -20.75 -5.78 -3.99
CA LYS A 111 -20.96 -6.78 -2.96
C LYS A 111 -19.65 -7.04 -2.24
N GLU A 112 -19.78 -7.66 -1.09
CA GLU A 112 -18.61 -8.20 -0.42
C GLU A 112 -17.88 -9.21 -1.31
N GLY A 113 -16.56 -9.09 -1.39
CA GLY A 113 -15.72 -9.89 -2.30
C GLY A 113 -15.44 -9.24 -3.65
N ASP A 114 -16.13 -8.15 -4.02
CA ASP A 114 -15.87 -7.44 -5.27
C ASP A 114 -14.59 -6.60 -5.16
N PHE A 115 -13.84 -6.49 -6.27
CA PHE A 115 -12.64 -5.66 -6.30
C PHE A 115 -12.96 -4.16 -6.33
N LEU A 116 -12.22 -3.42 -5.51
CA LEU A 116 -12.21 -1.97 -5.47
C LEU A 116 -10.77 -1.48 -5.29
N SER A 117 -10.47 -0.33 -5.88
CA SER A 117 -9.16 0.30 -5.78
C SER A 117 -9.29 1.72 -5.23
N ILE A 118 -8.42 2.11 -4.32
CA ILE A 118 -8.41 3.43 -3.68
C ILE A 118 -7.03 4.08 -3.78
N ASP A 119 -7.01 5.38 -4.06
CA ASP A 119 -5.82 6.21 -4.00
C ASP A 119 -5.90 7.12 -2.78
N GLY A 120 -5.11 6.82 -1.75
CA GLY A 120 -5.04 7.60 -0.53
C GLY A 120 -4.25 8.90 -0.65
N THR A 121 -3.63 9.16 -1.81
CA THR A 121 -2.91 10.39 -2.12
C THR A 121 -3.83 11.44 -2.73
N SER A 122 -4.65 11.06 -3.72
CA SER A 122 -5.64 11.95 -4.35
C SER A 122 -7.02 11.89 -3.67
N GLY A 123 -7.28 10.86 -2.87
CA GLY A 123 -8.58 10.56 -2.28
C GLY A 123 -9.57 9.92 -3.24
N GLU A 124 -9.13 9.46 -4.41
CA GLU A 124 -10.00 8.93 -5.46
C GLU A 124 -10.28 7.44 -5.28
N ILE A 125 -11.50 7.03 -5.64
CA ILE A 125 -11.98 5.66 -5.56
C ILE A 125 -12.28 5.18 -6.98
N TYR A 126 -11.80 3.99 -7.32
CA TYR A 126 -11.86 3.40 -8.64
C TYR A 126 -12.57 2.04 -8.59
N PRO A 127 -13.45 1.75 -9.58
CA PRO A 127 -14.11 0.46 -9.69
C PRO A 127 -13.11 -0.62 -10.12
N GLY A 128 -13.23 -1.82 -9.56
CA GLY A 128 -12.46 -2.98 -9.98
C GLY A 128 -10.99 -2.96 -9.53
N GLU A 129 -10.21 -3.81 -10.18
CA GLU A 129 -8.79 -4.01 -9.89
C GLU A 129 -7.92 -3.07 -10.75
N VAL A 130 -7.33 -2.06 -10.13
CA VAL A 130 -6.36 -1.17 -10.79
C VAL A 130 -4.96 -1.62 -10.38
N LYS A 131 -4.12 -1.94 -11.37
CA LYS A 131 -2.74 -2.35 -11.09
C LYS A 131 -1.98 -1.25 -10.34
N THR A 132 -1.47 -1.61 -9.17
CA THR A 132 -0.53 -0.76 -8.44
C THR A 132 0.79 -0.70 -9.20
N ALA A 133 1.48 0.43 -9.07
CA ALA A 133 2.81 0.60 -9.64
C ALA A 133 3.79 0.85 -8.50
N PRO A 134 5.06 0.44 -8.63
CA PRO A 134 6.10 0.78 -7.68
C PRO A 134 6.18 2.30 -7.48
N SER A 135 6.56 2.75 -6.30
CA SER A 135 6.74 4.19 -6.01
C SER A 135 7.68 4.85 -7.03
N GLU A 136 7.47 6.14 -7.32
CA GLU A 136 8.36 6.91 -8.19
C GLU A 136 9.82 6.88 -7.72
N VAL A 137 10.05 6.75 -6.41
CA VAL A 137 11.40 6.57 -5.86
C VAL A 137 12.01 5.24 -6.31
N ILE A 138 11.25 4.15 -6.23
CA ILE A 138 11.68 2.82 -6.65
C ILE A 138 11.88 2.78 -8.17
N GLN A 139 10.95 3.35 -8.94
CA GLN A 139 11.07 3.46 -10.38
C GLN A 139 12.29 4.30 -10.81
N GLY A 140 12.61 5.35 -10.04
CA GLY A 140 13.79 6.18 -10.29
C GLY A 140 15.11 5.49 -9.92
N LEU A 141 15.16 4.80 -8.77
CA LEU A 141 16.37 4.18 -8.23
C LEU A 141 16.68 2.81 -8.83
N LEU A 142 15.68 1.93 -8.95
CA LEU A 142 15.87 0.55 -9.40
C LEU A 142 15.63 0.38 -10.90
N GLU A 143 14.58 1.01 -11.43
CA GLU A 143 14.20 0.87 -12.84
C GLU A 143 14.83 1.96 -13.74
N ASN A 144 15.60 2.88 -13.16
CA ASN A 144 16.27 3.99 -13.84
C ASN A 144 15.35 4.86 -14.74
N LYS A 145 14.04 4.92 -14.44
CA LYS A 145 13.08 5.67 -15.26
C LYS A 145 13.31 7.19 -15.18
N ALA A 146 13.65 7.80 -16.31
CA ALA A 146 13.95 9.23 -16.41
C ALA A 146 12.76 10.14 -16.05
N ALA A 147 11.52 9.67 -16.23
CA ALA A 147 10.32 10.40 -15.80
C ALA A 147 10.19 10.42 -14.27
N ALA A 148 10.44 9.27 -13.62
CA ALA A 148 10.38 9.14 -12.17
C ALA A 148 11.49 9.93 -11.47
N LYS A 149 12.72 9.97 -12.03
CA LYS A 149 13.82 10.81 -11.53
C LYS A 149 13.53 12.32 -11.58
N ARG A 150 12.62 12.75 -12.47
CA ARG A 150 12.19 14.14 -12.59
C ARG A 150 11.08 14.51 -11.61
N SER A 151 10.44 13.53 -10.97
CA SER A 151 9.34 13.78 -10.04
C SER A 151 9.81 14.53 -8.80
N ARG A 152 8.90 15.32 -8.21
CA ARG A 152 9.18 16.05 -6.97
C ARG A 152 9.51 15.09 -5.83
N THR A 153 8.82 13.95 -5.77
CA THR A 153 9.03 12.90 -4.77
C THR A 153 10.46 12.37 -4.81
N TYR A 154 10.97 12.03 -6.00
CA TYR A 154 12.35 11.54 -6.15
C TYR A 154 13.38 12.61 -5.78
N LYS A 155 13.18 13.86 -6.20
CA LYS A 155 14.09 14.97 -5.88
C LYS A 155 14.16 15.24 -4.38
N ASN A 156 13.00 15.29 -3.70
CA ASN A 156 12.93 15.47 -2.26
C ASN A 156 13.61 14.31 -1.51
N PHE A 157 13.33 13.07 -1.93
CA PHE A 157 13.97 11.89 -1.37
C PHE A 157 15.50 11.97 -1.50
N LYS A 158 16.00 12.24 -2.71
CA LYS A 158 17.44 12.35 -2.97
C LYS A 158 18.07 13.45 -2.12
N GLN A 159 17.44 14.63 -2.04
CA GLN A 159 17.95 15.75 -1.26
C GLN A 159 18.07 15.42 0.24
N ILE A 160 17.07 14.77 0.81
CA ILE A 160 17.11 14.32 2.21
C ILE A 160 18.23 13.29 2.39
N MET A 161 18.33 12.30 1.51
CA MET A 161 19.39 11.29 1.59
C MET A 161 20.80 11.91 1.48
N ASP A 162 20.99 12.89 0.60
CA ASP A 162 22.25 13.62 0.45
C ASP A 162 22.60 14.42 1.72
N TRP A 163 21.60 14.99 2.40
CA TRP A 163 21.80 15.65 3.69
C TRP A 163 22.12 14.66 4.82
N SER A 164 21.39 13.56 4.88
CA SER A 164 21.62 12.49 5.85
C SER A 164 23.02 11.89 5.69
N ALA A 165 23.48 11.69 4.45
CA ALA A 165 24.83 11.19 4.17
C ALA A 165 25.93 12.15 4.68
N LYS A 166 25.70 13.46 4.69
CA LYS A 166 26.65 14.45 5.23
C LYS A 166 26.67 14.50 6.76
N ALA A 167 25.53 14.22 7.39
CA ALA A 167 25.38 14.30 8.85
C ALA A 167 25.66 12.97 9.56
N THR A 168 25.53 11.84 8.87
CA THR A 168 25.68 10.52 9.48
C THR A 168 27.12 10.24 9.89
N LYS A 169 27.29 9.71 11.10
CA LYS A 169 28.56 9.15 11.59
C LYS A 169 28.63 7.62 11.44
N MET A 170 27.47 6.97 11.32
CA MET A 170 27.36 5.53 11.17
C MET A 170 27.19 5.16 9.70
N GLN A 171 27.91 4.11 9.28
CA GLN A 171 27.73 3.52 7.97
C GLN A 171 26.50 2.61 7.98
N VAL A 172 25.62 2.80 7.00
CA VAL A 172 24.47 1.92 6.79
C VAL A 172 24.85 0.83 5.81
N ARG A 173 24.90 -0.41 6.29
CA ARG A 173 25.09 -1.63 5.48
C ARG A 173 23.76 -2.38 5.38
N THR A 174 23.63 -3.25 4.38
CA THR A 174 22.41 -4.03 4.16
C THR A 174 22.56 -5.48 4.60
N ASN A 175 21.44 -6.12 4.92
CA ASN A 175 21.37 -7.57 5.04
C ASN A 175 20.86 -8.10 3.71
N ALA A 176 21.71 -8.76 2.94
CA ALA A 176 21.39 -9.22 1.60
C ALA A 176 22.15 -10.50 1.28
N ASP A 177 21.42 -11.48 0.76
CA ASP A 177 21.93 -12.83 0.54
C ASP A 177 22.05 -13.15 -0.97
N THR A 178 21.33 -12.40 -1.81
CA THR A 178 21.34 -12.59 -3.27
C THR A 178 21.91 -11.38 -4.02
N PRO A 179 22.55 -11.56 -5.20
CA PRO A 179 23.10 -10.45 -5.99
C PRO A 179 22.06 -9.39 -6.39
N GLY A 180 20.79 -9.80 -6.58
CA GLY A 180 19.69 -8.89 -6.87
C GLY A 180 19.36 -7.98 -5.69
N GLN A 181 19.29 -8.53 -4.47
CA GLN A 181 19.10 -7.75 -3.25
C GLN A 181 20.23 -6.77 -3.01
N VAL A 182 21.48 -7.18 -3.26
CA VAL A 182 22.66 -6.31 -3.14
C VAL A 182 22.57 -5.12 -4.10
N LYS A 183 22.27 -5.36 -5.38
CA LYS A 183 22.08 -4.27 -6.37
C LYS A 183 21.01 -3.28 -5.92
N ASN A 184 19.87 -3.78 -5.42
CA ASN A 184 18.79 -2.92 -4.95
C ASN A 184 19.23 -2.09 -3.74
N ALA A 185 19.84 -2.71 -2.74
CA ALA A 185 20.28 -2.04 -1.53
C ALA A 185 21.34 -0.95 -1.81
N VAL A 186 22.29 -1.22 -2.71
CA VAL A 186 23.28 -0.22 -3.14
C VAL A 186 22.59 0.96 -3.84
N SER A 187 21.59 0.71 -4.68
CA SER A 187 20.79 1.79 -5.29
C SER A 187 20.04 2.66 -4.26
N PHE A 188 19.70 2.12 -3.09
CA PHE A 188 19.13 2.90 -1.97
C PHE A 188 20.17 3.63 -1.12
N GLY A 189 21.47 3.44 -1.37
CA GLY A 189 22.56 4.09 -0.64
C GLY A 189 23.23 3.22 0.43
N ALA A 190 23.01 1.91 0.44
CA ALA A 190 23.77 1.01 1.30
C ALA A 190 25.26 1.01 0.92
N THR A 191 26.13 1.11 1.92
CA THR A 191 27.60 1.23 1.74
C THR A 191 28.33 -0.12 1.74
N GLY A 192 27.60 -1.21 1.93
CA GLY A 192 28.12 -2.58 1.92
C GLY A 192 27.11 -3.58 2.46
N ILE A 193 27.51 -4.84 2.57
CA ILE A 193 26.68 -5.94 3.12
C ILE A 193 27.11 -6.18 4.56
N GLY A 194 26.23 -5.96 5.54
CA GLY A 194 26.50 -6.12 6.96
C GLY A 194 26.31 -7.56 7.44
N LEU A 195 25.39 -8.28 6.80
CA LEU A 195 25.09 -9.67 7.07
C LEU A 195 24.67 -10.36 5.76
N CYS A 196 25.34 -11.46 5.45
CA CYS A 196 24.95 -12.40 4.40
C CYS A 196 24.70 -13.74 5.06
N ARG A 197 23.46 -14.22 5.04
CA ARG A 197 23.06 -15.49 5.65
C ARG A 197 23.25 -16.60 4.64
N THR A 198 24.30 -17.39 4.85
CA THR A 198 24.65 -18.50 3.97
C THR A 198 23.61 -19.62 3.98
N GLU A 199 22.82 -19.75 5.06
CA GLU A 199 21.76 -20.73 5.24
C GLU A 199 20.73 -20.67 4.10
N HIS A 200 20.36 -19.47 3.65
CA HIS A 200 19.43 -19.28 2.54
C HIS A 200 20.00 -19.83 1.21
N MET A 201 21.33 -19.85 1.06
CA MET A 201 22.00 -20.38 -0.13
C MET A 201 22.01 -21.92 -0.18
N PHE A 202 21.67 -22.58 0.92
CA PHE A 202 21.45 -24.03 0.97
C PHE A 202 19.99 -24.37 0.68
N PHE A 203 19.03 -23.56 1.14
CA PHE A 203 17.60 -23.79 0.91
C PHE A 203 17.10 -23.47 -0.51
N GLU A 204 17.87 -22.72 -1.31
CA GLU A 204 17.50 -22.36 -2.67
C GLU A 204 18.11 -23.32 -3.73
N GLY A 205 17.27 -23.81 -4.65
CA GLY A 205 17.66 -24.65 -5.78
C GLY A 205 17.79 -26.15 -5.45
N ASN A 206 18.66 -26.85 -6.19
CA ASN A 206 18.93 -28.29 -6.03
C ASN A 206 20.12 -28.57 -5.08
N ARG A 207 20.24 -27.82 -3.98
CA ARG A 207 21.40 -27.94 -3.06
C ARG A 207 21.11 -28.76 -1.81
N ILE A 208 19.83 -29.06 -1.57
CA ILE A 208 19.38 -30.01 -0.56
C ILE A 208 18.65 -31.13 -1.30
N ASP A 209 19.32 -32.27 -1.42
CA ASP A 209 18.68 -33.55 -1.72
C ASP A 209 18.25 -34.16 -0.37
N ALA A 210 17.15 -33.66 0.19
CA ALA A 210 16.53 -34.29 1.35
C ALA A 210 15.40 -35.20 0.86
N VAL A 211 15.66 -36.51 0.95
CA VAL A 211 14.70 -37.63 0.90
C VAL A 211 13.73 -37.53 2.07
#